data_AF-A0A938SEQ4-F1
#
_entry.id   AF-A0A938SEQ4-F1
#
_cell.length_a   1.000
_cell.length_b   1.000
_cell.length_c   1.000
_cell.angle_alpha   90.00
_cell.angle_beta   90.00
_cell.angle_gamma   90.00
#
_symmetry.space_group_name_H-M   'P 1'
#
loop_
_entity.id
_entity.type
_entity.pdbx_description
1 polymer ?
#
loop_
_entity_poly.entity_id
_entity_poly.type
_entity_poly.pdbx_seq_one_letter_code
_entity_poly.pdbx_strand_id
1 'polypeptide(L)'
;MSKGRIWPVEWLDYKDARSGAAVRQLTNYKGNSHHPYFTNPGWYDRGRKLLISSDRENRTNLFGLDLATGEIRQLTDLAPVPGRETTFLSTCVNPMRDEAYFWHDRQVLALDLRSLATRVLWEMPEGFRRSMINCTADGRFVCAGIFEDLSARFRIDYLRGYVGFPETWAANPLSRIIRIAADGSGGQTVWEEKSWIGHVNTSPTQPNLLTFCHEGPWDKVDNRIWGFDLNTGKAWQIRPREAREAVGHEYWFADGISIGYHGRWPDGRKFFGKIRYDNTDRLEVSFPHETGHTHSNDFALIVGDGGKEVRLWRWNGKSYDGPRLLCEHRSSCHVQQVHVHPRFTPDGKQVLYTSNVSGYGNVYLADVPAFEALPELK
;
A
#
# COMPACT_ATOMS: atom_id res chain seq x y z
N MET A 1 -4.81 30.90 0.98
CA MET A 1 -4.97 29.54 0.41
C MET A 1 -3.61 28.88 0.46
N SER A 2 -3.50 27.72 1.10
CA SER A 2 -2.22 27.01 1.24
C SER A 2 -1.95 26.05 0.07
N LYS A 3 -2.99 25.66 -0.67
CA LYS A 3 -2.89 24.92 -1.93
C LYS A 3 -1.98 25.62 -2.95
N GLY A 4 -1.02 24.86 -3.49
CA GLY A 4 -0.01 25.35 -4.43
C GLY A 4 1.23 25.96 -3.78
N ARG A 5 1.24 26.16 -2.45
CA ARG A 5 2.41 26.63 -1.72
C ARG A 5 3.58 25.67 -1.92
N ILE A 6 4.74 26.25 -2.14
CA ILE A 6 6.03 25.55 -2.22
C ILE A 6 6.72 25.70 -0.86
N TRP A 7 7.24 24.59 -0.37
CA TRP A 7 7.99 24.50 0.87
C TRP A 7 9.47 24.26 0.57
N PRO A 8 10.38 24.79 1.41
CA PRO A 8 11.81 24.52 1.28
C PRO A 8 12.12 23.03 1.33
N VAL A 9 13.25 22.66 0.74
CA VAL A 9 13.81 21.31 0.87
C VAL A 9 14.10 20.98 2.33
N GLU A 10 13.74 19.76 2.73
CA GLU A 10 13.89 19.25 4.10
C GLU A 10 14.89 18.07 4.18
N TRP A 11 15.65 17.85 3.11
CA TRP A 11 16.52 16.69 2.97
C TRP A 11 17.60 16.60 4.04
N LEU A 12 17.81 15.40 4.55
CA LEU A 12 18.95 15.04 5.36
C LEU A 12 19.55 13.73 4.83
N ASP A 13 20.77 13.81 4.33
CA ASP A 13 21.53 12.68 3.83
C ASP A 13 22.44 12.12 4.92
N TYR A 14 22.45 10.81 5.06
CA TYR A 14 23.34 10.11 5.98
C TYR A 14 23.64 8.69 5.49
N LYS A 15 24.57 8.02 6.15
CA LYS A 15 24.76 6.58 6.00
C LYS A 15 24.18 5.89 7.21
N ASP A 16 23.40 4.84 7.00
CA ASP A 16 22.96 3.99 8.09
C ASP A 16 24.18 3.48 8.88
N ALA A 17 24.15 3.62 10.20
CA ALA A 17 25.32 3.37 11.03
C ALA A 17 25.72 1.89 11.10
N ARG A 18 24.81 0.97 10.79
CA ARG A 18 25.05 -0.48 10.87
C ARG A 18 25.34 -1.08 9.50
N SER A 19 24.63 -0.65 8.44
CA SER A 19 24.81 -1.20 7.09
C SER A 19 25.75 -0.38 6.21
N GLY A 20 25.95 0.90 6.50
CA GLY A 20 26.66 1.83 5.64
C GLY A 20 25.90 2.26 4.39
N ALA A 21 24.66 1.78 4.19
CA ALA A 21 23.82 2.17 3.06
C ALA A 21 23.49 3.67 3.12
N ALA A 22 23.45 4.32 1.96
CA ALA A 22 23.05 5.72 1.89
C ALA A 22 21.54 5.86 2.11
N VAL A 23 21.15 6.80 2.96
CA VAL A 23 19.76 7.09 3.28
C VAL A 23 19.53 8.60 3.18
N ARG A 24 18.46 8.97 2.49
CA ARG A 24 17.94 10.34 2.43
C ARG A 24 16.61 10.40 3.16
N GLN A 25 16.55 11.16 4.24
CA GLN A 25 15.28 11.60 4.82
C GLN A 25 14.71 12.70 3.92
N LEU A 26 13.49 12.51 3.42
CA LEU A 26 12.83 13.40 2.45
C LEU A 26 11.97 14.49 3.09
N THR A 27 11.49 14.25 4.31
CA THR A 27 10.67 15.19 5.09
C THR A 27 11.23 15.32 6.50
N ASN A 28 11.08 16.48 7.12
CA ASN A 28 11.51 16.79 8.48
C ASN A 28 10.66 17.91 9.11
N TYR A 29 9.35 17.83 8.93
CA TYR A 29 8.40 18.77 9.54
C TYR A 29 7.97 18.29 10.93
N LYS A 30 7.57 19.21 11.82
CA LYS A 30 7.01 18.89 13.16
C LYS A 30 5.54 18.42 13.05
N GLY A 31 5.32 17.38 12.28
CA GLY A 31 4.02 16.75 11.99
C GLY A 31 4.26 15.52 11.11
N ASN A 32 3.35 14.55 11.12
CA ASN A 32 3.60 13.30 10.40
C ASN A 32 3.54 13.52 8.90
N SER A 33 4.47 12.90 8.19
CA SER A 33 4.44 12.71 6.75
C SER A 33 4.64 11.23 6.45
N HIS A 34 3.88 10.71 5.50
CA HIS A 34 3.96 9.31 5.11
C HIS A 34 3.65 9.14 3.62
N HIS A 35 4.22 8.11 3.02
CA HIS A 35 3.85 7.68 1.68
C HIS A 35 2.55 6.82 1.71
N PRO A 36 1.90 6.54 0.57
CA PRO A 36 0.72 5.67 0.52
C PRO A 36 0.98 4.25 1.05
N TYR A 37 -0.05 3.41 1.07
CA TYR A 37 0.12 2.00 1.45
C TYR A 37 1.07 1.29 0.47
N PHE A 38 1.82 0.28 0.94
CA PHE A 38 2.90 -0.35 0.14
C PHE A 38 2.42 -1.03 -1.16
N THR A 39 1.11 -1.31 -1.31
CA THR A 39 0.53 -1.82 -2.56
C THR A 39 0.17 -0.70 -3.55
N ASN A 40 0.03 0.55 -3.10
CA ASN A 40 -0.37 1.70 -3.91
C ASN A 40 0.84 2.59 -4.32
N PRO A 41 1.18 2.68 -5.62
CA PRO A 41 2.33 3.49 -6.02
C PRO A 41 2.00 4.97 -5.87
N GLY A 42 2.95 5.74 -5.30
CA GLY A 42 2.83 7.19 -5.15
C GLY A 42 3.59 7.99 -6.21
N TRP A 43 4.31 7.34 -7.12
CA TRP A 43 5.16 8.02 -8.10
C TRP A 43 4.37 8.59 -9.28
N TYR A 44 4.65 9.84 -9.63
CA TYR A 44 4.08 10.52 -10.79
C TYR A 44 5.16 11.33 -11.51
N ASP A 45 4.82 12.01 -12.62
CA ASP A 45 5.80 12.71 -13.46
C ASP A 45 6.95 11.77 -13.89
N ARG A 46 6.58 10.57 -14.35
CA ARG A 46 7.51 9.50 -14.78
C ARG A 46 8.52 9.09 -13.71
N GLY A 47 8.09 9.09 -12.44
CA GLY A 47 8.95 8.69 -11.32
C GLY A 47 9.80 9.81 -10.74
N ARG A 48 9.76 11.02 -11.32
CA ARG A 48 10.49 12.18 -10.79
C ARG A 48 9.88 12.68 -9.48
N LYS A 49 8.57 12.52 -9.30
CA LYS A 49 7.87 13.06 -8.13
C LYS A 49 7.15 11.97 -7.35
N LEU A 50 7.03 12.19 -6.05
CA LEU A 50 6.36 11.28 -5.11
C LEU A 50 5.21 12.00 -4.43
N LEU A 51 4.03 11.37 -4.43
CA LEU A 51 2.87 11.80 -3.69
C LEU A 51 2.98 11.33 -2.24
N ILE A 52 2.81 12.24 -1.28
CA ILE A 52 2.85 11.95 0.16
C ILE A 52 1.66 12.60 0.86
N SER A 53 1.31 12.05 2.02
CA SER A 53 0.44 12.67 3.01
C SER A 53 1.29 13.46 4.00
N SER A 54 0.81 14.60 4.49
CA SER A 54 1.48 15.34 5.55
C SER A 54 0.51 16.15 6.41
N ASP A 55 0.79 16.22 7.71
CA ASP A 55 0.08 17.01 8.73
C ASP A 55 0.61 18.46 8.85
N ARG A 56 1.39 18.93 7.86
CA ARG A 56 1.84 20.32 7.77
C ARG A 56 0.65 21.28 7.93
N GLU A 57 0.88 22.41 8.59
CA GLU A 57 -0.17 23.40 8.89
C GLU A 57 -1.34 22.84 9.76
N ASN A 58 -1.05 21.85 10.61
CA ASN A 58 -2.01 21.21 11.54
C ASN A 58 -3.21 20.57 10.84
N ARG A 59 -3.04 20.14 9.58
CA ARG A 59 -4.08 19.46 8.80
C ARG A 59 -3.44 18.41 7.89
N THR A 60 -4.06 17.24 7.81
CA THR A 60 -3.65 16.20 6.89
C THR A 60 -4.03 16.57 5.46
N ASN A 61 -3.05 16.72 4.57
CA ASN A 61 -3.23 17.03 3.15
C ASN A 61 -2.28 16.22 2.27
N LEU A 62 -2.54 16.22 0.96
CA LEU A 62 -1.63 15.66 -0.04
C LEU A 62 -0.58 16.68 -0.46
N PHE A 63 0.65 16.21 -0.60
CA PHE A 63 1.82 16.97 -1.04
C PHE A 63 2.56 16.18 -2.12
N GLY A 64 3.19 16.92 -3.04
CA GLY A 64 4.07 16.38 -4.05
C GLY A 64 5.51 16.72 -3.72
N LEU A 65 6.37 15.71 -3.66
CA LEU A 65 7.80 15.87 -3.45
C LEU A 65 8.54 15.65 -4.77
N ASP A 66 9.36 16.60 -5.20
CA ASP A 66 10.24 16.47 -6.35
C ASP A 66 11.56 15.82 -5.93
N LEU A 67 11.81 14.60 -6.41
CA LEU A 67 12.97 13.80 -5.98
C LEU A 67 14.30 14.31 -6.54
N ALA A 68 14.27 15.19 -7.55
CA ALA A 68 15.48 15.78 -8.12
C ALA A 68 15.90 17.06 -7.39
N THR A 69 14.93 17.84 -6.90
CA THR A 69 15.18 19.18 -6.32
C THR A 69 14.91 19.26 -4.82
N GLY A 70 14.12 18.34 -4.27
CA GLY A 70 13.65 18.37 -2.88
C GLY A 70 12.51 19.34 -2.62
N GLU A 71 11.97 19.98 -3.67
CA GLU A 71 10.81 20.85 -3.56
C GLU A 71 9.59 20.06 -3.06
N ILE A 72 8.88 20.62 -2.06
CA ILE A 72 7.64 20.05 -1.54
C ILE A 72 6.50 21.01 -1.87
N ARG A 73 5.57 20.58 -2.74
CA ARG A 73 4.41 21.38 -3.15
C ARG A 73 3.16 20.86 -2.44
N GLN A 74 2.41 21.75 -1.81
CA GLN A 74 1.10 21.40 -1.24
C GLN A 74 0.06 21.26 -2.35
N LEU A 75 -0.56 20.09 -2.47
CA LEU A 75 -1.47 19.77 -3.58
C LEU A 75 -2.95 19.94 -3.21
N THR A 76 -3.27 19.80 -1.92
CA THR A 76 -4.63 19.99 -1.40
C THR A 76 -4.65 20.93 -0.19
N ASP A 77 -5.81 21.52 0.08
CA ASP A 77 -6.10 22.32 1.27
C ASP A 77 -7.52 21.95 1.75
N LEU A 78 -7.65 20.73 2.24
CA LEU A 78 -8.92 20.11 2.61
C LEU A 78 -9.31 20.53 4.02
N ALA A 79 -10.60 20.82 4.20
CA ALA A 79 -11.16 21.06 5.52
C ALA A 79 -11.21 19.74 6.32
N PRO A 80 -10.91 19.75 7.63
CA PRO A 80 -11.16 18.60 8.48
C PRO A 80 -12.65 18.25 8.47
N VAL A 81 -12.95 16.96 8.47
CA VAL A 81 -14.33 16.46 8.56
C VAL A 81 -14.59 16.07 10.02
N PRO A 82 -15.49 16.75 10.76
CA PRO A 82 -15.73 16.47 12.17
C PRO A 82 -16.08 15.00 12.42
N GLY A 83 -15.44 14.38 13.42
CA GLY A 83 -15.68 12.99 13.79
C GLY A 83 -15.15 11.95 12.80
N ARG A 84 -14.47 12.35 11.72
CA ARG A 84 -13.90 11.45 10.72
C ARG A 84 -12.43 11.73 10.51
N GLU A 85 -11.62 10.70 10.70
CA GLU A 85 -10.18 10.80 10.47
C GLU A 85 -9.87 10.98 8.98
N THR A 86 -9.07 11.99 8.64
CA THR A 86 -8.53 12.13 7.30
C THR A 86 -7.25 11.30 7.19
N THR A 87 -7.18 10.44 6.19
CA THR A 87 -6.01 9.61 5.91
C THR A 87 -5.90 9.40 4.41
N PHE A 88 -4.68 9.37 3.91
CA PHE A 88 -4.36 9.23 2.49
C PHE A 88 -3.59 7.93 2.19
N LEU A 89 -3.58 6.97 3.12
CA LEU A 89 -2.93 5.67 2.90
C LEU A 89 -3.49 4.93 1.67
N SER A 90 -4.79 5.02 1.42
CA SER A 90 -5.44 4.38 0.27
C SER A 90 -5.31 5.15 -1.05
N THR A 91 -4.64 6.30 -1.06
CA THR A 91 -4.48 7.12 -2.28
C THR A 91 -3.74 6.33 -3.36
N CYS A 92 -4.11 6.53 -4.63
CA CYS A 92 -3.39 5.99 -5.77
C CYS A 92 -3.19 7.07 -6.84
N VAL A 93 -2.23 6.85 -7.73
CA VAL A 93 -1.95 7.69 -8.90
C VAL A 93 -2.45 7.01 -10.17
N ASN A 94 -2.84 7.79 -11.16
CA ASN A 94 -3.13 7.30 -12.50
C ASN A 94 -1.81 6.95 -13.21
N PRO A 95 -1.65 5.73 -13.75
CA PRO A 95 -0.40 5.34 -14.42
C PRO A 95 -0.18 6.03 -15.78
N MET A 96 -1.23 6.59 -16.38
CA MET A 96 -1.19 7.17 -17.73
C MET A 96 -1.15 8.71 -17.75
N ARG A 97 -1.47 9.38 -16.63
CA ARG A 97 -1.48 10.85 -16.52
C ARG A 97 -1.21 11.31 -15.09
N ASP A 98 -0.77 12.55 -14.93
CA ASP A 98 -0.48 13.15 -13.62
C ASP A 98 -1.77 13.52 -12.86
N GLU A 99 -2.49 12.51 -12.39
CA GLU A 99 -3.72 12.63 -11.62
C GLU A 99 -3.70 11.64 -10.44
N ALA A 100 -4.19 12.06 -9.27
CA ALA A 100 -4.32 11.21 -8.09
C ALA A 100 -5.77 11.03 -7.68
N TYR A 101 -6.07 9.90 -7.07
CA TYR A 101 -7.39 9.56 -6.54
C TYR A 101 -7.30 9.24 -5.06
N PHE A 102 -8.24 9.75 -4.28
CA PHE A 102 -8.27 9.56 -2.83
C PHE A 102 -9.69 9.68 -2.26
N TRP A 103 -9.87 9.08 -1.09
CA TRP A 103 -11.06 9.32 -0.27
C TRP A 103 -10.95 10.63 0.49
N HIS A 104 -12.00 11.44 0.44
CA HIS A 104 -12.27 12.46 1.44
C HIS A 104 -13.72 12.32 1.87
N ASP A 105 -13.92 12.13 3.16
CA ASP A 105 -15.23 11.76 3.70
C ASP A 105 -15.84 10.50 3.03
N ARG A 106 -17.01 10.62 2.37
CA ARG A 106 -17.66 9.58 1.57
C ARG A 106 -17.32 9.65 0.09
N GLN A 107 -16.49 10.59 -0.35
CA GLN A 107 -16.27 10.86 -1.77
C GLN A 107 -14.93 10.32 -2.24
N VAL A 108 -14.91 9.73 -3.44
CA VAL A 108 -13.69 9.54 -4.22
C VAL A 108 -13.48 10.80 -5.04
N LEU A 109 -12.36 11.48 -4.82
CA LEU A 109 -11.98 12.67 -5.58
C LEU A 109 -10.83 12.36 -6.52
N ALA A 110 -10.82 13.07 -7.64
CA ALA A 110 -9.68 13.15 -8.54
C ALA A 110 -9.00 14.51 -8.39
N LEU A 111 -7.67 14.51 -8.35
CA LEU A 111 -6.81 15.68 -8.25
C LEU A 111 -5.82 15.68 -9.42
N ASP A 112 -5.93 16.68 -10.28
CA ASP A 112 -4.92 16.96 -11.29
C ASP A 112 -3.65 17.47 -10.58
N LEU A 113 -2.54 16.77 -10.72
CA LEU A 113 -1.29 17.05 -10.00
C LEU A 113 -0.52 18.25 -10.59
N ARG A 114 -0.94 18.76 -11.75
CA ARG A 114 -0.35 19.93 -12.42
C ARG A 114 -1.14 21.20 -12.09
N SER A 115 -2.43 21.20 -12.45
CA SER A 115 -3.34 22.34 -12.29
C SER A 115 -3.87 22.48 -10.86
N LEU A 116 -3.77 21.39 -10.07
CA LEU A 116 -4.37 21.26 -8.75
C LEU A 116 -5.91 21.29 -8.77
N ALA A 117 -6.55 21.21 -9.93
CA ALA A 117 -8.00 21.11 -10.00
C ALA A 117 -8.48 19.82 -9.31
N THR A 118 -9.59 19.91 -8.58
CA THR A 118 -10.17 18.78 -7.84
C THR A 118 -11.62 18.59 -8.27
N ARG A 119 -12.04 17.36 -8.49
CA ARG A 119 -13.44 17.01 -8.79
C ARG A 119 -13.86 15.74 -8.07
N VAL A 120 -15.14 15.63 -7.74
CA VAL A 120 -15.74 14.42 -7.19
C VAL A 120 -16.01 13.45 -8.35
N LEU A 121 -15.57 12.20 -8.22
CA LEU A 121 -15.89 11.14 -9.19
C LEU A 121 -17.09 10.30 -8.76
N TRP A 122 -17.19 10.04 -7.46
CA TRP A 122 -18.20 9.14 -6.92
C TRP A 122 -18.42 9.38 -5.43
N GLU A 123 -19.62 9.08 -4.94
CA GLU A 123 -20.00 9.19 -3.54
C GLU A 123 -20.50 7.85 -3.00
N MET A 124 -19.91 7.43 -1.87
CA MET A 124 -20.24 6.19 -1.18
C MET A 124 -21.62 6.27 -0.53
N PRO A 125 -22.48 5.25 -0.71
CA PRO A 125 -23.76 5.18 -0.02
C PRO A 125 -23.59 5.16 1.50
N GLU A 126 -24.62 5.60 2.22
CA GLU A 126 -24.65 5.50 3.67
C GLU A 126 -24.60 4.04 4.15
N GLY A 127 -24.14 3.83 5.39
CA GLY A 127 -24.01 2.49 5.97
C GLY A 127 -22.79 1.70 5.51
N PHE A 128 -21.85 2.32 4.79
CA PHE A 128 -20.60 1.71 4.37
C PHE A 128 -19.37 2.45 4.91
N ARG A 129 -18.26 1.71 5.04
CA ARG A 129 -16.91 2.19 5.28
C ARG A 129 -16.06 2.00 4.03
N ARG A 130 -15.07 2.87 3.89
CA ARG A 130 -14.08 2.89 2.81
C ARG A 130 -13.00 1.83 3.03
N SER A 131 -12.59 1.18 1.94
CA SER A 131 -11.41 0.33 1.84
C SER A 131 -10.39 0.94 0.86
N MET A 132 -9.40 0.16 0.43
CA MET A 132 -8.41 0.57 -0.57
C MET A 132 -9.05 0.97 -1.90
N ILE A 133 -8.37 1.88 -2.61
CA ILE A 133 -8.66 2.20 -4.01
C ILE A 133 -7.39 2.00 -4.84
N ASN A 134 -7.56 1.66 -6.12
CA ASN A 134 -6.46 1.55 -7.08
C ASN A 134 -6.92 1.92 -8.49
N CYS A 135 -6.00 2.27 -9.38
CA CYS A 135 -6.32 2.71 -10.74
C CYS A 135 -5.95 1.64 -11.76
N THR A 136 -6.81 1.37 -12.75
CA THR A 136 -6.53 0.40 -13.81
C THR A 136 -5.30 0.81 -14.61
N ALA A 137 -4.57 -0.17 -15.14
CA ALA A 137 -3.32 0.06 -15.90
C ALA A 137 -3.46 1.04 -17.08
N ASP A 138 -4.65 1.13 -17.68
CA ASP A 138 -4.98 2.05 -18.76
C ASP A 138 -5.43 3.44 -18.28
N GLY A 139 -5.49 3.66 -16.96
CA GLY A 139 -5.87 4.92 -16.33
C GLY A 139 -7.35 5.29 -16.47
N ARG A 140 -8.21 4.37 -16.93
CA ARG A 140 -9.62 4.67 -17.24
C ARG A 140 -10.56 4.55 -16.04
N PHE A 141 -10.23 3.69 -15.08
CA PHE A 141 -11.09 3.44 -13.93
C PHE A 141 -10.33 3.49 -12.62
N VAL A 142 -11.03 3.92 -11.57
CA VAL A 142 -10.66 3.73 -10.17
C VAL A 142 -11.51 2.59 -9.63
N CYS A 143 -10.87 1.55 -9.12
CA CYS A 143 -11.53 0.45 -8.44
C CYS A 143 -11.49 0.69 -6.93
N ALA A 144 -12.65 0.64 -6.28
CA ALA A 144 -12.80 0.97 -4.86
C ALA A 144 -13.51 -0.14 -4.09
N GLY A 145 -12.93 -0.57 -2.96
CA GLY A 145 -13.62 -1.45 -2.02
C GLY A 145 -14.42 -0.67 -0.99
N ILE A 146 -15.62 -1.13 -0.65
CA ILE A 146 -16.41 -0.66 0.48
C ILE A 146 -17.04 -1.85 1.22
N PHE A 147 -17.32 -1.70 2.51
CA PHE A 147 -17.95 -2.73 3.33
C PHE A 147 -18.89 -2.13 4.36
N GLU A 148 -19.90 -2.87 4.79
CA GLU A 148 -20.92 -2.44 5.75
C GLU A 148 -20.29 -1.87 7.04
N ASP A 149 -20.79 -0.72 7.49
CA ASP A 149 -20.35 -0.08 8.73
C ASP A 149 -21.03 -0.71 9.95
N LEU A 150 -20.27 -1.56 10.65
CA LEU A 150 -20.74 -2.25 11.84
C LEU A 150 -20.47 -1.49 13.14
N SER A 151 -20.06 -0.22 13.08
CA SER A 151 -19.67 0.57 14.27
C SER A 151 -20.79 0.79 15.28
N ALA A 152 -22.05 0.65 14.87
CA ALA A 152 -23.20 0.64 15.78
C ALA A 152 -23.31 -0.66 16.61
N ARG A 153 -22.65 -1.74 16.21
CA ARG A 153 -22.70 -3.06 16.86
C ARG A 153 -21.53 -3.28 17.82
N PHE A 154 -20.34 -2.78 17.47
CA PHE A 154 -19.13 -2.89 18.30
C PHE A 154 -18.10 -1.83 17.88
N ARG A 155 -17.11 -1.60 18.76
CA ARG A 155 -16.04 -0.62 18.52
C ARG A 155 -15.14 -1.06 17.36
N ILE A 156 -14.87 -0.15 16.42
CA ILE A 156 -14.00 -0.36 15.25
C ILE A 156 -12.92 0.71 15.19
N ASP A 157 -11.65 0.30 15.14
CA ASP A 157 -10.51 1.17 14.80
C ASP A 157 -9.40 0.35 14.11
N TYR A 158 -9.41 0.32 12.78
CA TYR A 158 -8.41 -0.41 12.00
C TYR A 158 -7.08 0.34 11.84
N LEU A 159 -7.06 1.64 12.11
CA LEU A 159 -5.86 2.47 11.97
C LEU A 159 -4.98 2.42 13.22
N ARG A 160 -5.57 2.13 14.39
CA ARG A 160 -4.91 2.05 15.69
C ARG A 160 -5.17 0.69 16.34
N GLY A 161 -4.36 -0.30 15.97
CA GLY A 161 -4.36 -1.61 16.64
C GLY A 161 -5.44 -2.59 16.19
N TYR A 162 -6.10 -2.36 15.05
CA TYR A 162 -7.06 -3.31 14.46
C TYR A 162 -8.22 -3.71 15.41
N VAL A 163 -8.76 -2.74 16.15
CA VAL A 163 -9.88 -2.96 17.07
C VAL A 163 -11.14 -3.35 16.28
N GLY A 164 -11.83 -4.40 16.74
CA GLY A 164 -13.05 -4.92 16.09
C GLY A 164 -12.79 -5.85 14.91
N PHE A 165 -11.53 -6.19 14.62
CA PHE A 165 -11.14 -6.96 13.44
C PHE A 165 -11.72 -8.40 13.42
N PRO A 166 -11.62 -9.20 14.50
CA PRO A 166 -12.28 -10.51 14.55
C PRO A 166 -13.82 -10.43 14.47
N GLU A 167 -14.43 -9.44 15.12
CA GLU A 167 -15.88 -9.25 15.15
C GLU A 167 -16.43 -8.83 13.79
N THR A 168 -15.69 -7.99 13.06
CA THR A 168 -16.04 -7.58 11.69
C THR A 168 -16.03 -8.79 10.76
N TRP A 169 -14.93 -9.57 10.78
CA TRP A 169 -14.86 -10.80 9.99
C TRP A 169 -16.01 -11.76 10.32
N ALA A 170 -16.26 -12.02 11.60
CA ALA A 170 -17.31 -12.95 12.03
C ALA A 170 -18.73 -12.49 11.65
N ALA A 171 -18.94 -11.19 11.45
CA ALA A 171 -20.22 -10.62 11.07
C ALA A 171 -20.56 -10.77 9.57
N ASN A 172 -19.60 -11.16 8.72
CA ASN A 172 -19.78 -11.29 7.27
C ASN A 172 -20.45 -10.05 6.63
N PRO A 173 -19.85 -8.85 6.78
CA PRO A 173 -20.45 -7.60 6.31
C PRO A 173 -20.71 -7.66 4.80
N LEU A 174 -21.78 -6.99 4.35
CA LEU A 174 -21.98 -6.76 2.94
C LEU A 174 -20.83 -5.89 2.40
N SER A 175 -20.09 -6.40 1.42
CA SER A 175 -19.00 -5.67 0.78
C SER A 175 -19.21 -5.56 -0.72
N ARG A 176 -18.63 -4.52 -1.32
CA ARG A 176 -18.73 -4.22 -2.74
C ARG A 176 -17.39 -3.77 -3.32
N ILE A 177 -17.16 -4.14 -4.57
CA ILE A 177 -16.14 -3.52 -5.42
C ILE A 177 -16.86 -2.61 -6.40
N ILE A 178 -16.47 -1.34 -6.43
CA ILE A 178 -17.03 -0.31 -7.30
C ILE A 178 -16.01 0.01 -8.39
N ARG A 179 -16.43 0.00 -9.65
CA ARG A 179 -15.66 0.53 -10.78
C ARG A 179 -16.14 1.95 -11.08
N ILE A 180 -15.27 2.93 -10.89
CA ILE A 180 -15.56 4.37 -11.02
C ILE A 180 -14.82 4.89 -12.25
N ALA A 181 -15.52 5.56 -13.16
CA ALA A 181 -14.91 6.14 -14.35
C ALA A 181 -14.06 7.37 -14.00
N ALA A 182 -12.79 7.38 -14.42
CA ALA A 182 -11.85 8.45 -14.10
C ALA A 182 -12.18 9.77 -14.82
N ASP A 183 -13.03 9.75 -15.85
CA ASP A 183 -13.56 10.95 -16.52
C ASP A 183 -14.73 11.61 -15.75
N GLY A 184 -15.25 10.95 -14.71
CA GLY A 184 -16.38 11.44 -13.92
C GLY A 184 -17.74 11.00 -14.42
N SER A 185 -17.83 10.04 -15.36
CA SER A 185 -19.11 9.53 -15.87
C SER A 185 -19.90 8.68 -14.86
N GLY A 186 -19.40 8.52 -13.64
CA GLY A 186 -20.05 7.80 -12.54
C GLY A 186 -19.34 6.48 -12.19
N GLY A 187 -19.96 5.72 -11.27
CA GLY A 187 -19.44 4.45 -10.79
C GLY A 187 -20.53 3.40 -10.63
N GLN A 188 -20.15 2.14 -10.76
CA GLN A 188 -21.05 0.98 -10.67
C GLN A 188 -20.46 -0.11 -9.78
N THR A 189 -21.31 -0.80 -9.02
CA THR A 189 -20.93 -2.04 -8.34
C THR A 189 -20.66 -3.11 -9.38
N VAL A 190 -19.45 -3.68 -9.36
CA VAL A 190 -19.04 -4.78 -10.25
C VAL A 190 -18.95 -6.12 -9.53
N TRP A 191 -18.86 -6.09 -8.20
CA TRP A 191 -18.88 -7.28 -7.34
C TRP A 191 -19.53 -6.95 -6.01
N GLU A 192 -20.31 -7.88 -5.46
CA GLU A 192 -20.99 -7.76 -4.16
C GLU A 192 -21.08 -9.13 -3.50
N GLU A 193 -20.73 -9.21 -2.22
CA GLU A 193 -20.88 -10.44 -1.43
C GLU A 193 -20.92 -10.17 0.08
N LYS A 194 -21.27 -11.20 0.86
CA LYS A 194 -21.24 -11.20 2.33
C LYS A 194 -19.94 -11.78 2.86
N SER A 195 -18.86 -11.06 2.56
CA SER A 195 -17.50 -11.31 3.04
C SER A 195 -16.86 -9.94 3.27
N TRP A 196 -15.95 -9.79 4.23
CA TRP A 196 -15.28 -8.51 4.43
C TRP A 196 -14.23 -8.27 3.34
N ILE A 197 -14.53 -7.47 2.32
CA ILE A 197 -13.58 -7.22 1.22
C ILE A 197 -12.58 -6.12 1.59
N GLY A 198 -11.29 -6.43 1.45
CA GLY A 198 -10.17 -5.51 1.56
C GLY A 198 -9.29 -5.50 0.31
N HIS A 199 -8.27 -4.64 0.34
CA HIS A 199 -7.11 -4.68 -0.57
C HIS A 199 -7.46 -4.82 -2.07
N VAL A 200 -8.37 -3.99 -2.58
CA VAL A 200 -8.63 -3.91 -4.03
C VAL A 200 -7.39 -3.35 -4.73
N ASN A 201 -6.63 -4.23 -5.40
CA ASN A 201 -5.36 -3.92 -6.05
C ASN A 201 -5.46 -4.27 -7.54
N THR A 202 -5.49 -3.26 -8.42
CA THR A 202 -5.48 -3.45 -9.87
C THR A 202 -4.10 -3.92 -10.34
N SER A 203 -4.08 -4.74 -11.40
CA SER A 203 -2.83 -5.12 -12.05
C SER A 203 -2.16 -3.88 -12.66
N PRO A 204 -0.83 -3.72 -12.52
CA PRO A 204 -0.09 -2.62 -13.13
C PRO A 204 -0.01 -2.69 -14.66
N THR A 205 -0.31 -3.83 -15.29
CA THR A 205 -0.21 -3.99 -16.75
C THR A 205 -1.48 -4.50 -17.42
N GLN A 206 -2.37 -5.18 -16.68
CA GLN A 206 -3.59 -5.78 -17.21
C GLN A 206 -4.81 -4.93 -16.78
N PRO A 207 -5.38 -4.08 -17.66
CA PRO A 207 -6.40 -3.10 -17.25
C PRO A 207 -7.71 -3.73 -16.76
N ASN A 208 -7.98 -4.99 -17.11
CA ASN A 208 -9.17 -5.71 -16.68
C ASN A 208 -8.98 -6.55 -15.42
N LEU A 209 -7.74 -6.76 -14.94
CA LEU A 209 -7.49 -7.63 -13.80
C LEU A 209 -7.25 -6.83 -12.51
N LEU A 210 -7.81 -7.32 -11.42
CA LEU A 210 -7.47 -6.89 -10.07
C LEU A 210 -7.46 -8.09 -9.11
N THR A 211 -6.79 -7.91 -7.98
CA THR A 211 -6.96 -8.76 -6.81
C THR A 211 -7.75 -8.04 -5.74
N PHE A 212 -8.40 -8.81 -4.88
CA PHE A 212 -8.96 -8.35 -3.61
C PHE A 212 -8.77 -9.46 -2.57
N CYS A 213 -9.05 -9.16 -1.30
CA CYS A 213 -8.97 -10.16 -0.25
C CYS A 213 -10.24 -10.23 0.59
N HIS A 214 -10.46 -11.39 1.21
CA HIS A 214 -11.30 -11.49 2.39
C HIS A 214 -10.46 -11.12 3.61
N GLU A 215 -10.80 -10.02 4.27
CA GLU A 215 -10.18 -9.56 5.50
C GLU A 215 -10.67 -10.35 6.70
N GLY A 216 -9.79 -10.54 7.67
CA GLY A 216 -10.06 -11.29 8.88
C GLY A 216 -8.85 -12.03 9.40
N PRO A 217 -8.98 -12.75 10.54
CA PRO A 217 -7.90 -13.54 11.10
C PRO A 217 -7.38 -14.55 10.06
N TRP A 218 -6.08 -14.51 9.76
CA TRP A 218 -5.51 -15.21 8.61
C TRP A 218 -5.71 -16.74 8.65
N ASP A 219 -5.84 -17.31 9.84
CA ASP A 219 -6.13 -18.73 10.05
C ASP A 219 -7.60 -19.09 9.82
N LYS A 220 -8.50 -18.10 9.77
CA LYS A 220 -9.96 -18.29 9.69
C LYS A 220 -10.58 -17.88 8.38
N VAL A 221 -9.97 -16.97 7.62
CA VAL A 221 -10.46 -16.60 6.29
C VAL A 221 -10.52 -17.83 5.38
N ASP A 222 -11.55 -17.90 4.56
CA ASP A 222 -11.81 -19.00 3.62
C ASP A 222 -10.72 -19.07 2.55
N ASN A 223 -10.41 -17.94 1.92
CA ASN A 223 -9.30 -17.77 1.00
C ASN A 223 -8.82 -16.31 1.04
N ARG A 224 -7.50 -16.09 1.06
CA ARG A 224 -6.95 -14.73 1.15
C ARG A 224 -6.97 -14.01 -0.19
N ILE A 225 -6.49 -14.63 -1.26
CA ILE A 225 -6.20 -13.95 -2.53
C ILE A 225 -7.30 -14.28 -3.53
N TRP A 226 -8.07 -13.28 -3.94
CA TRP A 226 -9.09 -13.43 -4.96
C TRP A 226 -8.71 -12.61 -6.19
N GLY A 227 -8.88 -13.21 -7.36
CA GLY A 227 -8.81 -12.51 -8.64
C GLY A 227 -10.20 -12.02 -9.04
N PHE A 228 -10.25 -10.91 -9.77
CA PHE A 228 -11.46 -10.41 -10.40
C PHE A 228 -11.15 -9.85 -11.78
N ASP A 229 -12.00 -10.19 -12.75
CA ASP A 229 -11.91 -9.71 -14.13
C ASP A 229 -13.06 -8.75 -14.42
N LEU A 230 -12.72 -7.48 -14.59
CA LEU A 230 -13.63 -6.37 -14.87
C LEU A 230 -14.40 -6.53 -16.19
N ASN A 231 -13.90 -7.33 -17.13
CA ASN A 231 -14.57 -7.57 -18.40
C ASN A 231 -15.67 -8.63 -18.28
N THR A 232 -15.41 -9.67 -17.50
CA THR A 232 -16.32 -10.82 -17.37
C THR A 232 -17.19 -10.78 -16.12
N GLY A 233 -16.85 -9.94 -15.14
CA GLY A 233 -17.54 -9.85 -13.85
C GLY A 233 -17.33 -11.09 -12.96
N LYS A 234 -16.28 -11.87 -13.23
CA LYS A 234 -16.00 -13.12 -12.51
C LYS A 234 -14.93 -12.92 -11.46
N ALA A 235 -15.22 -13.35 -10.24
CA ALA A 235 -14.24 -13.56 -9.19
C ALA A 235 -13.79 -15.03 -9.16
N TRP A 236 -12.54 -15.29 -8.78
CA TRP A 236 -12.03 -16.65 -8.54
C TRP A 236 -10.98 -16.66 -7.44
N GLN A 237 -10.79 -17.82 -6.82
CA GLN A 237 -9.73 -18.01 -5.82
C GLN A 237 -8.37 -18.11 -6.53
N ILE A 238 -7.43 -17.26 -6.11
CA ILE A 238 -6.02 -17.39 -6.44
C ILE A 238 -5.33 -18.04 -5.26
N ARG A 239 -4.48 -19.04 -5.55
CA ARG A 239 -3.89 -19.94 -4.57
C ARG A 239 -4.95 -20.49 -3.60
N PRO A 240 -5.92 -21.30 -4.09
CA PRO A 240 -6.96 -21.88 -3.24
C PRO A 240 -6.39 -22.52 -1.99
N ARG A 241 -7.08 -22.32 -0.87
CA ARG A 241 -6.69 -22.87 0.43
C ARG A 241 -6.67 -24.40 0.39
N GLU A 242 -5.53 -25.01 0.68
CA GLU A 242 -5.34 -26.47 0.69
C GLU A 242 -5.56 -27.06 2.09
N ALA A 243 -5.29 -26.27 3.13
CA ALA A 243 -5.41 -26.70 4.52
C ALA A 243 -5.76 -25.52 5.44
N ARG A 244 -5.08 -25.40 6.59
CA ARG A 244 -5.21 -24.27 7.53
C ARG A 244 -4.03 -23.30 7.45
N GLU A 245 -3.50 -23.09 6.26
CA GLU A 245 -2.43 -22.11 6.05
C GLU A 245 -2.99 -20.70 6.29
N ALA A 246 -2.10 -19.80 6.67
CA ALA A 246 -2.39 -18.39 6.89
C ALA A 246 -1.62 -17.59 5.85
N VAL A 247 -2.32 -16.93 4.93
CA VAL A 247 -1.73 -16.16 3.82
C VAL A 247 -2.12 -14.69 3.95
N GLY A 248 -1.22 -13.78 3.60
CA GLY A 248 -1.51 -12.36 3.56
C GLY A 248 -0.39 -11.52 2.94
N HIS A 249 -0.60 -10.20 2.98
CA HIS A 249 0.24 -9.18 2.33
C HIS A 249 0.51 -9.52 0.86
N GLU A 250 -0.55 -9.89 0.14
CA GLU A 250 -0.53 -10.10 -1.30
C GLU A 250 -0.35 -8.78 -2.07
N TYR A 251 0.47 -8.80 -3.13
CA TYR A 251 0.70 -7.66 -4.02
C TYR A 251 1.10 -8.12 -5.42
N TRP A 252 0.84 -7.29 -6.43
CA TRP A 252 1.30 -7.53 -7.80
C TRP A 252 2.81 -7.27 -7.93
N PHE A 253 3.49 -8.14 -8.66
CA PHE A 253 4.80 -7.82 -9.23
C PHE A 253 4.65 -6.82 -10.39
N ALA A 254 5.77 -6.23 -10.80
CA ALA A 254 5.81 -5.22 -11.86
C ALA A 254 5.36 -5.75 -13.24
N ASP A 255 5.42 -7.07 -13.45
CA ASP A 255 4.91 -7.73 -14.66
C ASP A 255 3.38 -7.70 -14.79
N GLY A 256 2.67 -7.38 -13.70
CA GLY A 256 1.22 -7.32 -13.60
C GLY A 256 0.47 -8.62 -13.84
N ILE A 257 1.16 -9.76 -13.81
CA ILE A 257 0.58 -11.09 -14.00
C ILE A 257 0.95 -12.04 -12.86
N SER A 258 2.03 -11.75 -12.14
CA SER A 258 2.49 -12.49 -10.97
C SER A 258 2.11 -11.75 -9.69
N ILE A 259 1.73 -12.52 -8.66
CA ILE A 259 1.35 -12.03 -7.34
C ILE A 259 2.33 -12.60 -6.32
N GLY A 260 3.01 -11.73 -5.57
CA GLY A 260 3.82 -12.09 -4.42
C GLY A 260 2.99 -12.11 -3.14
N TYR A 261 3.31 -13.03 -2.23
CA TYR A 261 2.66 -13.15 -0.92
C TYR A 261 3.55 -13.92 0.06
N HIS A 262 3.22 -13.86 1.34
CA HIS A 262 3.87 -14.67 2.38
C HIS A 262 2.83 -15.24 3.35
N GLY A 263 3.27 -16.19 4.17
CA GLY A 263 2.36 -16.86 5.06
C GLY A 263 2.99 -17.89 5.97
N ARG A 264 2.13 -18.68 6.60
CA ARG A 264 2.48 -19.83 7.45
C ARG A 264 1.72 -21.06 7.01
N TRP A 265 2.43 -22.19 6.89
CA TRP A 265 1.81 -23.50 6.77
C TRP A 265 1.13 -23.91 8.09
N PRO A 266 0.26 -24.95 8.09
CA PRO A 266 -0.46 -25.38 9.29
C PRO A 266 0.43 -25.78 10.47
N ASP A 267 1.68 -26.20 10.20
CA ASP A 267 2.68 -26.54 11.22
C ASP A 267 3.43 -25.31 11.78
N GLY A 268 3.04 -24.11 11.36
CA GLY A 268 3.61 -22.84 11.80
C GLY A 268 4.87 -22.41 11.04
N ARG A 269 5.46 -23.25 10.19
CA ARG A 269 6.60 -22.85 9.35
C ARG A 269 6.17 -21.74 8.39
N LYS A 270 7.04 -20.75 8.22
CA LYS A 270 6.80 -19.59 7.35
C LYS A 270 7.26 -19.85 5.93
N PHE A 271 6.59 -19.20 4.98
CA PHE A 271 6.92 -19.27 3.56
C PHE A 271 6.78 -17.91 2.88
N PHE A 272 7.49 -17.76 1.77
CA PHE A 272 7.29 -16.72 0.79
C PHE A 272 6.97 -17.38 -0.55
N GLY A 273 6.06 -16.79 -1.31
CA GLY A 273 5.59 -17.38 -2.55
C GLY A 273 5.24 -16.38 -3.63
N LYS A 274 5.14 -16.91 -4.84
CA LYS A 274 4.52 -16.25 -5.97
C LYS A 274 3.55 -17.20 -6.67
N ILE A 275 2.61 -16.62 -7.38
CA ILE A 275 1.70 -17.34 -8.27
C ILE A 275 1.27 -16.43 -9.41
N ARG A 276 1.02 -16.99 -10.59
CA ARG A 276 0.36 -16.26 -11.67
C ARG A 276 -1.13 -16.09 -11.37
N TYR A 277 -1.74 -15.01 -11.85
CA TYR A 277 -3.17 -14.71 -11.61
C TYR A 277 -4.14 -15.84 -11.99
N ASP A 278 -3.75 -16.72 -12.92
CA ASP A 278 -4.54 -17.86 -13.41
C ASP A 278 -4.24 -19.18 -12.68
N ASN A 279 -3.59 -19.12 -11.50
CA ASN A 279 -3.17 -20.25 -10.68
C ASN A 279 -2.05 -21.12 -11.25
N THR A 280 -1.42 -20.73 -12.36
CA THR A 280 -0.21 -21.40 -12.85
C THR A 280 1.05 -20.82 -12.20
N ASP A 281 2.20 -21.47 -12.42
CA ASP A 281 3.52 -21.03 -11.97
C ASP A 281 3.64 -20.73 -10.45
N ARG A 282 2.86 -21.44 -9.61
CA ARG A 282 2.98 -21.35 -8.16
C ARG A 282 4.35 -21.84 -7.72
N LEU A 283 5.06 -20.99 -6.99
CA LEU A 283 6.31 -21.32 -6.31
C LEU A 283 6.26 -20.80 -4.88
N GLU A 284 6.35 -21.71 -3.91
CA GLU A 284 6.44 -21.39 -2.48
C GLU A 284 7.71 -22.02 -1.91
N VAL A 285 8.45 -21.25 -1.12
CA VAL A 285 9.68 -21.70 -0.48
C VAL A 285 9.65 -21.40 1.01
N SER A 286 10.35 -22.22 1.78
CA SER A 286 10.52 -21.96 3.22
C SER A 286 11.21 -20.61 3.41
N PHE A 287 10.64 -19.81 4.31
CA PHE A 287 11.10 -18.45 4.56
C PHE A 287 11.04 -18.16 6.07
N PRO A 288 11.96 -18.72 6.86
CA PRO A 288 11.91 -18.71 8.33
C PRO A 288 12.34 -17.37 8.94
N HIS A 289 11.83 -16.26 8.40
CA HIS A 289 12.20 -14.91 8.78
C HIS A 289 11.00 -14.11 9.29
N GLU A 290 11.26 -13.07 10.08
CA GLU A 290 10.27 -12.02 10.34
C GLU A 290 10.26 -11.05 9.16
N THR A 291 9.09 -10.92 8.53
CA THR A 291 8.91 -10.18 7.27
C THR A 291 8.19 -8.86 7.46
N GLY A 292 7.09 -8.86 8.23
CA GLY A 292 6.20 -7.71 8.33
C GLY A 292 5.46 -7.44 7.01
N HIS A 293 5.19 -6.17 6.70
CA HIS A 293 4.82 -5.79 5.34
C HIS A 293 5.99 -6.03 4.40
N THR A 294 5.69 -6.57 3.23
CA THR A 294 6.69 -7.06 2.29
C THR A 294 6.32 -6.60 0.89
N HIS A 295 7.33 -6.23 0.11
CA HIS A 295 7.18 -5.81 -1.29
C HIS A 295 8.36 -6.33 -2.12
N SER A 296 8.15 -6.49 -3.43
CA SER A 296 9.18 -6.74 -4.43
C SER A 296 8.69 -6.33 -5.82
N ASN A 297 9.59 -5.99 -6.73
CA ASN A 297 9.23 -5.74 -8.14
C ASN A 297 9.06 -7.05 -8.91
N ASP A 298 9.77 -8.09 -8.49
CA ASP A 298 9.74 -9.45 -9.04
C ASP A 298 10.08 -10.46 -7.93
N PHE A 299 10.45 -11.70 -8.29
CA PHE A 299 10.84 -12.72 -7.32
C PHE A 299 12.34 -12.71 -6.96
N ALA A 300 13.13 -11.78 -7.50
CA ALA A 300 14.58 -11.82 -7.36
C ALA A 300 15.06 -11.16 -6.05
N LEU A 301 14.43 -10.06 -5.64
CA LEU A 301 14.81 -9.29 -4.46
C LEU A 301 13.58 -8.82 -3.69
N ILE A 302 13.51 -9.19 -2.41
CA ILE A 302 12.40 -8.86 -1.51
C ILE A 302 12.84 -7.84 -0.48
N VAL A 303 11.96 -6.89 -0.13
CA VAL A 303 12.11 -6.02 1.04
C VAL A 303 11.00 -6.25 2.07
N GLY A 304 11.34 -6.18 3.36
CA GLY A 304 10.38 -6.27 4.46
C GLY A 304 10.76 -5.41 5.67
N ASP A 305 9.78 -5.12 6.52
CA ASP A 305 9.89 -4.26 7.72
C ASP A 305 9.75 -5.01 9.06
N GLY A 306 10.01 -6.32 9.06
CA GLY A 306 10.03 -7.10 10.29
C GLY A 306 11.08 -6.58 11.28
N GLY A 307 10.66 -6.27 12.52
CA GLY A 307 11.56 -5.85 13.59
C GLY A 307 11.80 -4.33 13.61
N LYS A 308 13.07 -3.91 13.63
CA LYS A 308 13.48 -2.49 13.62
C LYS A 308 14.26 -2.13 12.36
N GLU A 309 14.37 -3.06 11.43
CA GLU A 309 15.23 -3.03 10.26
C GLU A 309 14.41 -3.12 8.98
N VAL A 310 14.83 -2.37 7.96
CA VAL A 310 14.47 -2.67 6.58
C VAL A 310 15.41 -3.77 6.11
N ARG A 311 14.84 -4.91 5.68
CA ARG A 311 15.59 -6.14 5.40
C ARG A 311 15.45 -6.52 3.94
N LEU A 312 16.52 -7.07 3.37
CA LEU A 312 16.55 -7.59 2.01
C LEU A 312 16.82 -9.09 1.99
N TRP A 313 16.17 -9.78 1.06
CA TRP A 313 16.41 -11.18 0.75
C TRP A 313 16.53 -11.38 -0.76
N ARG A 314 17.50 -12.18 -1.21
CA ARG A 314 17.77 -12.41 -2.64
C ARG A 314 17.54 -13.87 -3.03
N TRP A 315 16.80 -14.11 -4.09
CA TRP A 315 16.58 -15.44 -4.64
C TRP A 315 17.88 -16.02 -5.23
N ASN A 316 18.22 -17.25 -4.84
CA ASN A 316 19.42 -17.96 -5.31
C ASN A 316 19.12 -19.11 -6.30
N GLY A 317 17.89 -19.20 -6.80
CA GLY A 317 17.45 -20.29 -7.67
C GLY A 317 16.75 -21.45 -6.95
N LYS A 318 16.88 -21.54 -5.62
CA LYS A 318 16.25 -22.59 -4.80
C LYS A 318 15.58 -22.06 -3.53
N SER A 319 16.15 -21.02 -2.93
CA SER A 319 15.74 -20.41 -1.67
C SER A 319 16.14 -18.94 -1.67
N TYR A 320 15.99 -18.26 -0.53
CA TYR A 320 16.44 -16.87 -0.38
C TYR A 320 17.68 -16.80 0.51
N ASP A 321 18.70 -16.09 0.03
CA ASP A 321 19.82 -15.62 0.84
C ASP A 321 19.37 -14.43 1.71
N GLY A 322 19.99 -14.27 2.89
CA GLY A 322 19.69 -13.19 3.84
C GLY A 322 18.99 -13.68 5.12
N PRO A 323 18.38 -12.78 5.91
CA PRO A 323 18.21 -11.35 5.64
C PRO A 323 19.52 -10.57 5.68
N ARG A 324 19.62 -9.54 4.83
CA ARG A 324 20.64 -8.49 4.95
C ARG A 324 20.01 -7.17 5.37
N LEU A 325 20.72 -6.43 6.21
CA LEU A 325 20.26 -5.14 6.73
C LEU A 325 20.46 -4.05 5.67
N LEU A 326 19.36 -3.44 5.22
CA LEU A 326 19.43 -2.24 4.38
C LEU A 326 19.63 -0.99 5.25
N CYS A 327 18.73 -0.75 6.20
CA CYS A 327 18.85 0.34 7.16
C CYS A 327 17.97 0.09 8.40
N GLU A 328 18.19 0.85 9.47
CA GLU A 328 17.32 0.83 10.65
C GLU A 328 16.15 1.82 10.46
N HIS A 329 14.91 1.31 10.41
CA HIS A 329 13.74 2.19 10.45
C HIS A 329 13.41 2.61 11.88
N ARG A 330 13.49 1.71 12.88
CA ARG A 330 13.11 1.95 14.30
C ARG A 330 11.74 2.61 14.52
N SER A 331 10.87 2.57 13.52
CA SER A 331 9.52 3.08 13.64
C SER A 331 8.76 2.34 14.75
N SER A 332 7.94 3.09 15.47
CA SER A 332 7.08 2.55 16.54
C SER A 332 5.93 1.69 16.02
N CYS A 333 5.51 1.88 14.77
CA CYS A 333 4.40 1.17 14.13
C CYS A 333 3.10 1.16 14.96
N HIS A 334 2.86 2.17 15.79
CA HIS A 334 1.69 2.22 16.68
C HIS A 334 0.40 2.64 15.96
N VAL A 335 0.54 3.33 14.82
CA VAL A 335 -0.55 3.68 13.89
C VAL A 335 -0.08 3.51 12.45
N GLN A 336 -1.03 3.30 11.53
CA GLN A 336 -0.72 3.06 10.12
C GLN A 336 0.06 4.21 9.46
N GLN A 337 -0.12 5.47 9.88
CA GLN A 337 0.63 6.61 9.34
C GLN A 337 2.14 6.52 9.61
N VAL A 338 2.57 5.75 10.61
CA VAL A 338 4.00 5.54 10.91
C VAL A 338 4.43 4.10 10.68
N HIS A 339 3.58 3.27 10.09
CA HIS A 339 4.02 1.97 9.58
C HIS A 339 5.03 2.17 8.44
N VAL A 340 6.01 1.28 8.38
CA VAL A 340 7.18 1.45 7.52
C VAL A 340 6.81 1.33 6.05
N HIS A 341 6.02 0.30 5.71
CA HIS A 341 5.51 0.04 4.37
C HIS A 341 6.63 0.12 3.31
N PRO A 342 7.72 -0.66 3.45
CA PRO A 342 8.87 -0.53 2.58
C PRO A 342 8.49 -0.93 1.15
N ARG A 343 8.94 -0.13 0.19
CA ARG A 343 8.63 -0.34 -1.23
C ARG A 343 9.81 0.00 -2.12
N PHE A 344 10.12 -0.87 -3.07
CA PHE A 344 11.12 -0.54 -4.08
C PHE A 344 10.66 0.57 -5.01
N THR A 345 11.60 1.41 -5.44
CA THR A 345 11.43 2.21 -6.64
C THR A 345 11.21 1.32 -7.87
N PRO A 346 10.56 1.80 -8.95
CA PRO A 346 10.32 1.00 -10.14
C PRO A 346 11.58 0.37 -10.76
N ASP A 347 12.73 1.03 -10.62
CA ASP A 347 14.04 0.54 -11.09
C ASP A 347 14.76 -0.38 -10.09
N GLY A 348 14.18 -0.61 -8.91
CA GLY A 348 14.73 -1.48 -7.85
C GLY A 348 15.95 -0.93 -7.12
N LYS A 349 16.37 0.31 -7.40
CA LYS A 349 17.62 0.88 -6.86
C LYS A 349 17.49 1.51 -5.48
N GLN A 350 16.28 1.84 -5.05
CA GLN A 350 16.04 2.43 -3.74
C GLN A 350 14.81 1.82 -3.08
N VAL A 351 14.73 1.91 -1.76
CA VAL A 351 13.56 1.55 -0.96
C VAL A 351 12.99 2.80 -0.31
N LEU A 352 11.73 3.10 -0.63
CA LEU A 352 10.89 4.09 0.03
C LEU A 352 10.31 3.51 1.31
N TYR A 353 10.36 4.26 2.41
CA TYR A 353 9.74 3.86 3.67
C TYR A 353 9.34 5.06 4.53
N THR A 354 8.47 4.81 5.52
CA THR A 354 8.13 5.80 6.56
C THR A 354 8.77 5.40 7.88
N SER A 355 9.21 6.37 8.68
CA SER A 355 9.61 6.11 10.06
C SER A 355 9.40 7.33 10.95
N ASN A 356 9.03 7.08 12.22
CA ASN A 356 9.02 8.11 13.26
C ASN A 356 10.23 8.09 14.20
N VAL A 357 11.37 7.53 13.76
CA VAL A 357 12.63 7.50 14.54
C VAL A 357 13.11 8.89 14.97
N SER A 358 12.78 9.93 14.20
CA SER A 358 13.08 11.34 14.48
C SER A 358 11.97 12.07 15.25
N GLY A 359 10.98 11.34 15.78
CA GLY A 359 9.87 11.87 16.58
C GLY A 359 8.53 11.84 15.83
N TYR A 360 8.46 12.51 14.68
CA TYR A 360 7.29 12.47 13.78
C TYR A 360 7.50 11.50 12.63
N GLY A 361 6.41 10.98 12.06
CA GLY A 361 6.49 10.21 10.81
C GLY A 361 7.17 11.03 9.73
N ASN A 362 8.20 10.47 9.11
CA ASN A 362 8.92 11.06 8.00
C ASN A 362 9.12 10.04 6.89
N VAL A 363 9.24 10.53 5.66
CA VAL A 363 9.46 9.71 4.48
C VAL A 363 10.96 9.63 4.20
N TYR A 364 11.46 8.45 3.85
CA TYR A 364 12.87 8.18 3.62
C TYR A 364 13.07 7.37 2.33
N LEU A 365 14.21 7.56 1.67
CA LEU A 365 14.71 6.70 0.60
C LEU A 365 16.06 6.12 1.02
N ALA A 366 16.20 4.80 0.97
CA ALA A 366 17.47 4.10 1.17
C ALA A 366 17.97 3.54 -0.16
N ASP A 367 19.21 3.82 -0.53
CA ASP A 367 19.85 3.23 -1.71
C ASP A 367 20.09 1.74 -1.47
N VAL A 368 19.83 0.92 -2.49
CA VAL A 368 20.06 -0.53 -2.50
C VAL A 368 21.43 -0.79 -3.15
N PRO A 369 22.51 -0.97 -2.38
CA PRO A 369 23.81 -1.32 -2.93
C PRO A 369 23.84 -2.78 -3.40
N ALA A 370 25.02 -3.23 -3.86
CA ALA A 370 25.23 -4.66 -4.09
C ALA A 370 24.85 -5.46 -2.84
N PHE A 371 24.02 -6.50 -3.01
CA PHE A 371 23.50 -7.31 -1.91
C PHE A 371 24.62 -7.82 -0.98
N GLU A 372 25.74 -8.23 -1.57
CA GLU A 372 26.90 -8.74 -0.82
C GLU A 372 27.60 -7.71 0.06
N ALA A 373 27.42 -6.41 -0.22
CA ALA A 373 28.00 -5.33 0.57
C ALA A 373 27.21 -5.03 1.86
N LEU A 374 25.95 -5.48 1.95
CA LEU A 374 25.13 -5.30 3.14
C LEU A 374 25.46 -6.36 4.19
N PRO A 375 25.46 -6.03 5.49
CA PRO A 375 25.73 -7.01 6.53
C PRO A 375 24.56 -7.98 6.70
N GLU A 376 24.88 -9.24 6.98
CA GLU A 376 23.90 -10.25 7.36
C GLU A 376 23.31 -9.95 8.74
N LEU A 377 21.99 -10.12 8.87
CA LEU A 377 21.29 -10.09 10.14
C LEU A 377 21.22 -11.53 10.68
N LYS A 378 21.97 -11.79 11.75
CA LYS A 378 21.95 -13.06 12.47
C LYS A 378 20.74 -13.19 13.39
#